data_AF-A0A2Z5X619-F1
#
_entry.id   AF-A0A2Z5X619-F1
#
_cell.length_a   1.000
_cell.length_b   1.000
_cell.length_c   1.000
_cell.angle_alpha   90.00
_cell.angle_beta   90.00
_cell.angle_gamma   90.00
#
_symmetry.space_group_name_H-M   'P 1'
#
loop_
_entity.id
_entity.type
_entity.pdbx_description
1 polymer ?
#
loop_
_entity_poly.entity_id
_entity_poly.type
_entity_poly.pdbx_seq_one_letter_code
_entity_poly.pdbx_strand_id
1 'polypeptide(L)'
;MDNLNVHTNQSVIEAIELVSAKVLFLPTYSPELNPIEMLWSKLKAFLRKLKPKTRKDLDAAVSTFIASLQQKDLLGYFLETEARTVLI
;
A
#
# COMPACT_ATOMS: atom_id res chain seq x y z
N MET A 1 8.87 -0.80 -2.27
CA MET A 1 8.45 -2.21 -2.16
C MET A 1 9.11 -2.79 -0.91
N ASP A 2 8.39 -3.59 -0.14
CA ASP A 2 9.01 -4.27 1.01
C ASP A 2 9.96 -5.41 0.53
N ASN A 3 10.68 -6.02 1.47
CA ASN A 3 11.74 -7.00 1.19
C ASN A 3 11.25 -8.46 1.26
N LEU A 4 9.95 -8.73 1.05
CA LEU A 4 9.48 -10.11 0.94
C LEU A 4 10.23 -10.83 -0.20
N ASN A 5 10.62 -12.10 0.00
CA ASN A 5 11.45 -12.84 -0.97
C ASN A 5 10.88 -12.88 -2.41
N VAL A 6 9.56 -12.77 -2.56
CA VAL A 6 8.92 -12.70 -3.89
C VAL A 6 9.14 -11.37 -4.60
N HIS A 7 9.43 -10.30 -3.86
CA HIS A 7 9.68 -8.95 -4.36
C HIS A 7 11.15 -8.71 -4.74
N THR A 8 12.06 -9.47 -4.15
CA THR A 8 13.50 -9.41 -4.46
C THR A 8 13.92 -10.40 -5.56
N ASN A 9 12.95 -11.13 -6.15
CA ASN A 9 13.22 -12.02 -7.26
C ASN A 9 13.65 -11.24 -8.50
N GLN A 10 14.77 -11.64 -9.10
CA GLN A 10 15.35 -10.98 -10.27
C GLN A 10 14.37 -10.86 -11.45
N SER A 11 13.56 -11.90 -11.70
CA SER A 11 12.57 -11.86 -12.80
C SER A 11 11.45 -10.84 -12.57
N VAL A 12 11.11 -10.54 -11.30
CA VAL A 12 10.15 -9.50 -10.95
C VAL A 12 10.75 -8.11 -11.17
N ILE A 13 12.02 -7.92 -10.76
CA ILE A 13 12.74 -6.65 -10.96
C ILE A 13 12.87 -6.35 -12.45
N GLU A 14 13.32 -7.33 -13.24
CA GLU A 14 13.47 -7.20 -14.70
C GLU A 14 12.13 -6.86 -15.38
N ALA A 15 11.04 -7.53 -14.98
CA ALA A 15 9.71 -7.23 -15.53
C ALA A 15 9.26 -5.79 -15.27
N ILE A 16 9.63 -5.19 -14.12
CA ILE A 16 9.32 -3.80 -13.80
C ILE A 16 10.22 -2.85 -14.60
N GLU A 17 11.51 -3.16 -14.71
CA GLU A 17 12.47 -2.31 -15.42
C GLU A 17 12.23 -2.30 -16.95
N LEU A 18 11.67 -3.37 -17.51
CA LEU A 18 11.25 -3.44 -18.93
C LEU A 18 10.24 -2.35 -19.32
N VAL A 19 9.43 -1.86 -18.37
CA VAL A 19 8.50 -0.74 -18.61
C VAL A 19 9.10 0.62 -18.22
N SER A 20 10.44 0.70 -18.10
CA SER A 20 11.19 1.90 -17.68
C SER A 20 10.86 2.42 -16.28
N ALA A 21 10.23 1.60 -15.44
CA ALA A 21 10.02 1.91 -14.03
C ALA A 21 11.26 1.55 -13.21
N LYS A 22 11.41 2.19 -12.04
CA LYS A 22 12.49 1.89 -11.09
C LYS A 22 11.93 1.19 -9.87
N VAL A 23 12.61 0.13 -9.43
CA VAL A 23 12.29 -0.54 -8.16
C VAL A 23 12.98 0.19 -7.02
N LEU A 24 12.21 0.64 -6.04
CA LEU A 24 12.71 1.23 -4.80
C LEU A 24 12.36 0.28 -3.65
N PHE A 25 13.38 -0.30 -3.03
CA PHE A 25 13.22 -1.12 -1.83
C PHE A 25 13.23 -0.23 -0.58
N LEU A 26 12.36 -0.57 0.37
CA LEU A 26 12.36 0.06 1.68
C LEU A 26 13.49 -0.53 2.54
N PRO A 27 14.00 0.21 3.54
CA PRO A 27 14.82 -0.38 4.60
C PRO A 27 14.12 -1.59 5.24
N THR A 28 14.91 -2.58 5.66
CA THR A 28 14.37 -3.79 6.29
C THR A 28 13.63 -3.43 7.58
N TYR A 29 12.45 -4.02 7.78
CA TYR A 29 11.59 -3.78 8.94
C TYR A 29 11.11 -2.32 9.13
N SER A 30 11.01 -1.55 8.04
CA SER A 30 10.49 -0.17 8.05
C SER A 30 9.10 -0.03 7.40
N PRO A 31 8.04 -0.66 7.95
CA PRO A 31 6.68 -0.51 7.42
C PRO A 31 6.16 0.92 7.51
N GLU A 32 6.65 1.73 8.45
CA GLU A 32 6.31 3.15 8.61
C GLU A 32 6.70 4.03 7.43
N LEU A 33 7.59 3.55 6.57
CA LEU A 33 8.01 4.22 5.34
C LEU A 33 7.22 3.75 4.10
N ASN A 34 6.27 2.84 4.28
CA ASN A 34 5.43 2.35 3.19
C ASN A 34 4.08 3.08 3.16
N PRO A 35 3.79 3.93 2.14
CA PRO A 35 2.57 4.72 2.09
C PRO A 35 1.28 3.88 2.14
N ILE A 36 1.35 2.63 1.66
CA ILE A 36 0.18 1.74 1.61
C ILE A 36 -0.29 1.31 3.01
N GLU A 37 0.56 1.36 4.04
CA GLU A 37 0.17 0.97 5.40
C GLU A 37 -0.92 1.86 5.98
N MET A 38 -0.90 3.15 5.65
CA MET A 38 -1.94 4.09 6.05
C MET A 38 -3.28 3.75 5.37
N LEU A 39 -3.24 3.40 4.08
CA LEU A 39 -4.40 2.93 3.34
C LEU A 39 -4.98 1.66 3.97
N TRP A 40 -4.13 0.67 4.29
CA TRP A 40 -4.54 -0.57 4.95
C TRP A 40 -5.18 -0.32 6.31
N SER A 41 -4.65 0.62 7.10
CA SER A 41 -5.24 1.02 8.38
C SER A 41 -6.68 1.52 8.20
N LYS A 42 -6.90 2.40 7.22
CA LYS A 42 -8.23 2.96 6.89
C LYS A 42 -9.19 1.90 6.35
N LEU A 43 -8.74 1.05 5.43
CA LEU A 43 -9.55 -0.04 4.87
C LEU A 43 -9.96 -1.02 5.98
N LYS A 44 -9.02 -1.46 6.82
CA LYS A 44 -9.34 -2.36 7.95
C LYS A 44 -10.35 -1.72 8.90
N ALA A 45 -10.22 -0.43 9.21
CA ALA A 45 -11.20 0.28 10.03
C ALA A 45 -12.60 0.32 9.39
N PHE A 46 -12.67 0.56 8.07
CA PHE A 46 -13.92 0.52 7.30
C PHE A 46 -14.57 -0.87 7.32
N LEU A 47 -13.80 -1.92 7.03
CA LEU A 47 -14.30 -3.30 7.04
C LEU A 47 -14.76 -3.77 8.42
N ARG A 48 -14.08 -3.36 9.49
CA ARG A 48 -14.51 -3.67 10.87
C ARG A 48 -15.88 -3.06 11.22
N LYS A 49 -16.23 -1.92 10.63
CA LYS A 49 -17.55 -1.30 10.80
C LYS A 49 -18.62 -2.07 10.04
N LEU A 50 -18.34 -2.47 8.80
CA LEU A 50 -19.31 -3.18 7.95
C LEU A 50 -19.51 -4.66 8.31
N LYS A 51 -18.48 -5.31 8.87
CA LYS A 51 -18.48 -6.73 9.27
C LYS A 51 -19.00 -7.67 8.16
N PRO A 52 -18.46 -7.62 6.93
CA PRO A 52 -18.90 -8.50 5.85
C PRO A 52 -18.78 -9.97 6.25
N LYS A 53 -19.76 -10.78 5.84
CA LYS A 53 -19.85 -12.21 6.24
C LYS A 53 -19.61 -13.17 5.08
N THR A 54 -19.63 -12.66 3.86
CA THR A 54 -19.35 -13.44 2.65
C THR A 54 -18.22 -12.81 1.86
N ARG A 55 -17.62 -13.59 0.96
CA ARG A 55 -16.63 -13.09 0.00
C ARG A 55 -17.20 -11.97 -0.87
N LYS A 56 -18.43 -12.13 -1.35
CA LYS A 56 -19.13 -11.13 -2.18
C LYS A 56 -19.29 -9.79 -1.44
N ASP A 57 -19.67 -9.84 -0.17
CA ASP A 57 -19.82 -8.62 0.65
C ASP A 57 -18.46 -7.95 0.90
N LEU A 58 -17.41 -8.75 1.13
CA LEU A 58 -16.06 -8.24 1.29
C LEU A 58 -15.57 -7.54 0.02
N ASP A 59 -15.74 -8.16 -1.14
CA ASP A 59 -15.33 -7.59 -2.43
C ASP A 59 -16.09 -6.29 -2.73
N ALA A 60 -17.41 -6.26 -2.46
CA ALA A 60 -18.23 -5.06 -2.60
C ALA A 60 -17.81 -3.94 -1.63
N ALA A 61 -17.49 -4.28 -0.38
CA ALA A 61 -17.01 -3.33 0.62
C ALA A 61 -15.64 -2.75 0.24
N VAL A 62 -14.70 -3.58 -0.21
CA VAL A 62 -13.39 -3.12 -0.70
C VAL A 62 -13.56 -2.19 -1.91
N SER A 63 -14.42 -2.56 -2.86
CA SER A 63 -14.70 -1.75 -4.05
C SER A 63 -15.28 -0.38 -3.67
N THR A 64 -16.23 -0.37 -2.73
CA THR A 64 -16.84 0.86 -2.19
C THR A 64 -15.79 1.74 -1.49
N PHE A 65 -14.92 1.14 -0.69
CA PHE A 65 -13.84 1.87 -0.02
C PHE A 65 -12.89 2.50 -1.04
N ILE A 66 -12.43 1.75 -2.03
CA ILE A 66 -11.53 2.24 -3.08
C ILE A 66 -12.19 3.39 -3.85
N ALA A 67 -13.46 3.25 -4.22
CA ALA A 67 -14.21 4.31 -4.90
C ALA A 67 -14.42 5.58 -4.06
N SER A 68 -14.32 5.48 -2.73
CA SER A 68 -14.43 6.64 -1.83
C SER A 68 -13.14 7.44 -1.69
N LEU A 69 -11.98 6.86 -2.04
CA LEU A 69 -10.68 7.51 -1.89
C LEU A 69 -10.58 8.74 -2.79
N GLN A 70 -10.06 9.82 -2.22
CA GLN A 70 -9.77 11.04 -2.96
C GLN A 70 -8.27 11.19 -3.17
N GLN A 71 -7.87 11.93 -4.22
CA GLN A 71 -6.46 12.19 -4.52
C GLN A 71 -5.71 12.78 -3.31
N LYS A 72 -6.37 13.68 -2.55
CA LYS A 72 -5.81 14.27 -1.33
C LYS A 72 -5.46 13.25 -0.25
N ASP A 73 -6.21 12.14 -0.15
CA ASP A 73 -5.94 11.10 0.84
C ASP A 73 -4.65 10.38 0.46
N LEU A 74 -4.51 10.03 -0.81
CA LEU A 74 -3.32 9.33 -1.34
C LEU A 74 -2.08 10.20 -1.22
N LEU A 75 -2.16 11.47 -1.64
CA LEU A 75 -1.05 12.42 -1.51
C LEU A 75 -0.65 12.60 -0.03
N GLY A 76 -1.62 12.67 0.87
CA GLY A 76 -1.36 12.73 2.31
C GLY A 76 -0.56 11.53 2.82
N TYR A 77 -0.80 10.32 2.30
CA TYR A 77 -0.05 9.13 2.70
C TYR A 77 1.40 9.17 2.25
N PHE A 78 1.68 9.63 1.02
CA PHE A 78 3.05 9.78 0.52
C PHE A 78 3.82 10.85 1.31
N LEU A 79 3.22 12.02 1.53
CA LEU A 79 3.86 13.12 2.26
C LEU A 79 4.21 12.73 3.70
N GLU A 80 3.32 12.00 4.38
CA GLU A 80 3.57 11.51 5.73
C GLU A 80 4.77 10.55 5.78
N THR A 81 4.91 9.67 4.78
CA THR A 81 6.07 8.76 4.70
C THR A 81 7.37 9.49 4.35
N GLU A 82 7.34 10.47 3.46
CA GLU A 82 8.53 11.28 3.14
C GLU A 82 9.03 12.06 4.35
N ALA A 83 8.12 12.65 5.14
CA ALA A 83 8.47 13.35 6.37
C ALA A 83 9.18 12.44 7.39
N ARG A 84 8.84 11.14 7.40
CA ARG A 84 9.46 10.14 8.29
C ARG A 84 10.85 9.72 7.81
N THR A 85 11.12 9.76 6.51
CA THR A 85 12.45 9.46 5.95
C THR A 85 13.52 10.46 6.40
N VAL A 86 13.15 11.68 6.82
CA VAL A 86 14.10 12.69 7.31
C VAL A 86 14.60 12.39 8.73
N LEU A 87 14.01 11.40 9.42
CA LEU A 87 14.30 11.07 10.82
C LEU A 87 15.15 9.80 11.02
N ILE A 88 15.66 9.21 9.93
CA ILE A 88 16.45 7.96 9.88
C ILE A 88 17.72 8.19 9.05
#